data_AF-A0A7H0HTH6-F1
#
_entry.id   AF-A0A7H0HTH6-F1
#
_cell.length_a   1.000
_cell.length_b   1.000
_cell.length_c   1.000
_cell.angle_alpha   90.00
_cell.angle_beta   90.00
_cell.angle_gamma   90.00
#
_symmetry.space_group_name_H-M   'P 1'
#
loop_
_entity.id
_entity.type
_entity.pdbx_description
1 polymer ?
#
loop_
_entity_poly.entity_id
_entity_poly.type
_entity_poly.pdbx_seq_one_letter_code
_entity_poly.pdbx_strand_id
1 'polypeptide(L)'
;MSDPSAVLDDLRDESEALDRLVAPLDAARWAAPTPAEGWSVAHQIAHLAWTDRAARLAVTDAEGFADAVTEALAAPESFVDDGAAEGAALPPAELLDGWRLGRERLLLALREAPPGARFPWFGPPMSAASMATARLMETWAHGQDVADALGAVRAPTARLAQIARIGFRTRDFAFGAHGLTPPADPFRVELTGPGGEAWTYGPEDAPQRVTGPALDFALLVTQRAHRADLALRAEGADADRWLDIAQAFAGLPGKGRAPRGEA
;
A
#
# COMPACT_ATOMS: atom_id res chain seq x y z
N MET A 1 6.19 14.79 17.71
CA MET A 1 5.56 13.94 16.66
C MET A 1 5.90 14.56 15.32
N SER A 2 6.22 13.77 14.30
CA SER A 2 6.55 14.32 12.98
C SER A 2 5.33 14.99 12.38
N ASP A 3 5.52 16.19 11.83
CA ASP A 3 4.54 16.91 11.03
C ASP A 3 4.03 16.01 9.87
N PRO A 4 2.70 15.77 9.75
CA PRO A 4 2.15 14.95 8.68
C PRO A 4 2.13 15.64 7.31
N SER A 5 2.39 16.94 7.23
CA SER A 5 2.18 17.73 5.99
C SER A 5 2.91 17.14 4.78
N ALA A 6 4.17 16.76 4.93
CA ALA A 6 4.94 16.17 3.83
C ALA A 6 4.36 14.85 3.31
N VAL A 7 3.91 13.95 4.19
CA VAL A 7 3.30 12.68 3.75
C VAL A 7 1.91 12.87 3.15
N LEU A 8 1.19 13.92 3.57
CA LEU A 8 -0.11 14.27 2.98
C LEU A 8 0.06 14.85 1.57
N ASP A 9 1.09 15.66 1.34
CA ASP A 9 1.44 16.13 0.00
C ASP A 9 1.90 14.95 -0.89
N ASP A 10 2.72 14.03 -0.36
CA ASP A 10 3.10 12.82 -1.09
C ASP A 10 1.87 11.97 -1.47
N LEU A 11 0.91 11.79 -0.55
CA LEU A 11 -0.33 11.03 -0.82
C LEU A 11 -1.16 11.67 -1.93
N ARG A 12 -1.30 13.01 -1.91
CA ARG A 12 -1.97 13.76 -2.98
C ARG A 12 -1.28 13.51 -4.31
N ASP A 13 0.03 13.72 -4.37
CA ASP A 13 0.80 13.65 -5.61
C ASP A 13 0.83 12.22 -6.19
N GLU A 14 0.83 11.20 -5.33
CA GLU A 14 0.70 9.79 -5.73
C GLU A 14 -0.70 9.50 -6.30
N SER A 15 -1.74 10.02 -5.67
CA SER A 15 -3.12 9.88 -6.15
C SER A 15 -3.33 10.57 -7.50
N GLU A 16 -2.74 11.75 -7.70
CA GLU A 16 -2.77 12.45 -8.99
C GLU A 16 -2.01 11.70 -10.09
N ALA A 17 -0.92 11.01 -9.74
CA ALA A 17 -0.18 10.19 -10.71
C ALA A 17 -1.04 9.01 -11.21
N LEU A 18 -1.77 8.35 -10.32
CA LEU A 18 -2.71 7.30 -10.70
C LEU A 18 -3.92 7.86 -11.46
N ASP A 19 -4.46 9.01 -11.05
CA ASP A 19 -5.55 9.68 -11.77
C ASP A 19 -5.19 9.92 -13.24
N ARG A 20 -4.00 10.50 -13.51
CA ARG A 20 -3.52 10.75 -14.88
C ARG A 20 -3.39 9.47 -15.71
N LEU A 21 -3.16 8.32 -15.07
CA LEU A 21 -3.06 7.02 -15.75
C LEU A 21 -4.44 6.49 -16.16
N VAL A 22 -5.47 6.68 -15.33
CA VAL A 22 -6.81 6.11 -15.57
C VAL A 22 -7.81 7.06 -16.24
N ALA A 23 -7.63 8.37 -16.08
CA ALA A 23 -8.50 9.39 -16.66
C ALA A 23 -8.69 9.33 -18.19
N PRO A 24 -7.66 9.00 -19.02
CA PRO A 24 -7.85 8.93 -20.48
C PRO A 24 -8.38 7.59 -20.97
N LEU A 25 -8.62 6.62 -20.08
CA LEU A 25 -9.03 5.27 -20.47
C LEU A 25 -10.50 5.22 -20.88
N ASP A 26 -10.79 4.40 -21.88
CA ASP A 26 -12.16 4.03 -22.24
C ASP A 26 -12.70 2.90 -21.35
N ALA A 27 -14.01 2.63 -21.44
CA ALA A 27 -14.66 1.60 -20.63
C ALA A 27 -14.06 0.20 -20.81
N ALA A 28 -13.55 -0.14 -22.00
CA ALA A 28 -12.93 -1.44 -22.24
C ALA A 28 -11.61 -1.59 -21.46
N ARG A 29 -10.81 -0.51 -21.39
CA ARG A 29 -9.56 -0.49 -20.60
C ARG A 29 -9.82 -0.45 -19.10
N TRP A 30 -10.92 0.13 -18.64
CA TRP A 30 -11.37 0.02 -17.24
C TRP A 30 -11.76 -1.42 -16.85
N ALA A 31 -12.24 -2.21 -17.80
CA ALA A 31 -12.56 -3.63 -17.61
C ALA A 31 -11.34 -4.55 -17.76
N ALA A 32 -10.15 -4.04 -18.12
CA ALA A 32 -8.97 -4.86 -18.31
C ALA A 32 -8.56 -5.56 -16.99
N PRO A 33 -8.24 -6.87 -17.02
CA PRO A 33 -7.79 -7.59 -15.84
C PRO A 33 -6.43 -7.08 -15.38
N THR A 34 -6.20 -7.04 -14.08
CA THR A 34 -4.88 -6.75 -13.50
C THR A 34 -4.20 -8.04 -13.02
N PRO A 35 -2.93 -7.97 -12.58
CA PRO A 35 -2.27 -9.12 -11.96
C PRO A 35 -2.94 -9.59 -10.65
N ALA A 36 -3.79 -8.77 -10.03
CA ALA A 36 -4.62 -9.19 -8.91
C ALA A 36 -5.79 -10.03 -9.46
N GLU A 37 -5.76 -11.34 -9.22
CA GLU A 37 -6.73 -12.29 -9.74
C GLU A 37 -8.17 -11.85 -9.42
N GLY A 38 -9.04 -11.82 -10.44
CA GLY A 38 -10.43 -11.39 -10.32
C GLY A 38 -10.65 -9.87 -10.36
N TRP A 39 -9.61 -9.05 -10.25
CA TRP A 39 -9.75 -7.60 -10.21
C TRP A 39 -9.39 -6.96 -11.57
N SER A 40 -10.26 -6.08 -12.04
CA SER A 40 -10.00 -5.19 -13.18
C SER A 40 -9.43 -3.85 -12.73
N VAL A 41 -9.03 -2.99 -13.67
CA VAL A 41 -8.67 -1.59 -13.38
C VAL A 41 -9.77 -0.88 -12.58
N ALA A 42 -11.05 -1.13 -12.89
CA ALA A 42 -12.18 -0.61 -12.12
C ALA A 42 -12.19 -1.11 -10.66
N HIS A 43 -11.90 -2.38 -10.41
CA HIS A 43 -11.82 -2.92 -9.06
C HIS A 43 -10.69 -2.25 -8.25
N GLN A 44 -9.55 -1.97 -8.88
CA GLN A 44 -8.45 -1.27 -8.21
C GLN A 44 -8.87 0.12 -7.72
N ILE A 45 -9.53 0.91 -8.57
CA ILE A 45 -10.00 2.25 -8.20
C ILE A 45 -11.17 2.19 -7.21
N ALA A 46 -12.08 1.22 -7.36
CA ALA A 46 -13.18 0.98 -6.44
C ALA A 46 -12.70 0.65 -5.02
N HIS A 47 -11.71 -0.24 -4.89
CA HIS A 47 -11.09 -0.56 -3.62
C HIS A 47 -10.44 0.66 -2.97
N LEU A 48 -9.68 1.46 -3.74
CA LEU A 48 -9.10 2.70 -3.24
C LEU A 48 -10.18 3.69 -2.76
N ALA A 49 -11.24 3.88 -3.54
CA ALA A 49 -12.35 4.75 -3.17
C ALA A 49 -13.07 4.27 -1.90
N TRP A 50 -13.29 2.96 -1.77
CA TRP A 50 -13.91 2.35 -0.59
C TRP A 50 -13.02 2.55 0.65
N THR A 51 -11.74 2.20 0.56
CA THR A 51 -10.79 2.35 1.67
C THR A 51 -10.54 3.82 2.05
N ASP A 52 -10.58 4.76 1.10
CA ASP A 52 -10.52 6.20 1.39
C ASP A 52 -11.76 6.67 2.18
N ARG A 53 -12.96 6.16 1.85
CA ARG A 53 -14.17 6.42 2.63
C ARG A 53 -14.05 5.88 4.06
N ALA A 54 -13.56 4.66 4.23
CA ALA A 54 -13.35 4.05 5.54
C ALA A 54 -12.33 4.83 6.37
N ALA A 55 -11.20 5.25 5.77
CA ALA A 55 -10.20 6.09 6.42
C ALA A 55 -10.77 7.44 6.85
N ARG A 56 -11.60 8.07 6.01
CA ARG A 56 -12.24 9.33 6.36
C ARG A 56 -13.21 9.13 7.52
N LEU A 57 -14.01 8.05 7.49
CA LEU A 57 -14.95 7.72 8.55
C LEU A 57 -14.22 7.53 9.89
N ALA A 58 -13.13 6.76 9.91
CA ALA A 58 -12.29 6.61 11.10
C ALA A 58 -11.80 7.95 11.69
N VAL A 59 -11.52 8.94 10.84
CA VAL A 59 -11.05 10.26 11.26
C VAL A 59 -12.19 11.16 11.76
N THR A 60 -13.36 11.11 11.11
CA THR A 60 -14.44 12.08 11.35
C THR A 60 -15.59 11.56 12.21
N ASP A 61 -15.76 10.24 12.31
CA ASP A 61 -16.89 9.58 12.93
C ASP A 61 -16.51 8.16 13.40
N ALA A 62 -15.99 8.08 14.63
CA ALA A 62 -15.52 6.83 15.21
C ALA A 62 -16.63 5.81 15.46
N GLU A 63 -17.87 6.26 15.73
CA GLU A 63 -19.03 5.39 15.92
C GLU A 63 -19.45 4.78 14.59
N GLY A 64 -19.61 5.61 13.55
CA GLY A 64 -19.89 5.11 12.19
C GLY A 64 -18.79 4.16 11.68
N PHE A 65 -17.53 4.40 12.04
CA PHE A 65 -16.45 3.47 11.71
C PHE A 65 -16.59 2.12 12.44
N ALA A 66 -17.02 2.12 13.70
CA ALA A 66 -17.25 0.88 14.45
C ALA A 66 -18.37 0.03 13.84
N ASP A 67 -19.42 0.68 13.31
CA ASP A 67 -20.49 0.00 12.57
C ASP A 67 -19.95 -0.63 11.27
N ALA A 68 -19.14 0.10 10.50
CA ALA A 68 -18.49 -0.42 9.30
C ALA A 68 -17.54 -1.60 9.59
N VAL A 69 -16.83 -1.57 10.73
CA VAL A 69 -16.01 -2.71 11.19
C VAL A 69 -16.89 -3.91 11.52
N THR A 70 -18.04 -3.69 12.16
CA THR A 70 -18.99 -4.77 12.48
C THR A 70 -19.50 -5.46 11.21
N GLU A 71 -19.82 -4.69 10.18
CA GLU A 71 -20.18 -5.21 8.86
C GLU A 71 -19.03 -6.00 8.22
N ALA A 72 -17.81 -5.46 8.26
CA ALA A 72 -16.61 -6.13 7.74
C ALA A 72 -16.35 -7.50 8.42
N LEU A 73 -16.54 -7.55 9.74
CA LEU A 73 -16.36 -8.77 10.54
C LEU A 73 -17.44 -9.83 10.28
N ALA A 74 -18.60 -9.45 9.73
CA ALA A 74 -19.64 -10.40 9.37
C ALA A 74 -19.29 -11.21 8.10
N ALA A 75 -18.41 -10.70 7.25
CA ALA A 75 -17.96 -11.34 6.01
C ALA A 75 -16.46 -11.12 5.74
N PRO A 76 -15.55 -11.53 6.64
CA PRO A 76 -14.14 -11.13 6.60
C PRO A 76 -13.38 -11.64 5.38
N GLU A 77 -13.84 -12.72 4.75
CA GLU A 77 -13.21 -13.30 3.55
C GLU A 77 -13.66 -12.65 2.24
N SER A 78 -14.84 -12.01 2.20
CA SER A 78 -15.41 -11.44 0.96
C SER A 78 -15.59 -9.93 1.00
N PHE A 79 -15.64 -9.30 2.16
CA PHE A 79 -16.04 -7.89 2.31
C PHE A 79 -15.22 -6.91 1.46
N VAL A 80 -13.91 -7.12 1.35
CA VAL A 80 -13.04 -6.29 0.51
C VAL A 80 -13.34 -6.51 -0.98
N ASP A 81 -13.49 -7.77 -1.40
CA ASP A 81 -13.79 -8.13 -2.78
C ASP A 81 -15.20 -7.66 -3.20
N ASP A 82 -16.18 -7.82 -2.32
CA ASP A 82 -17.57 -7.40 -2.52
C ASP A 82 -17.64 -5.87 -2.66
N GLY A 83 -16.95 -5.13 -1.80
CA GLY A 83 -16.89 -3.66 -1.87
C GLY A 83 -16.18 -3.15 -3.14
N ALA A 84 -15.13 -3.85 -3.57
CA ALA A 84 -14.46 -3.56 -4.84
C ALA A 84 -15.36 -3.87 -6.04
N ALA A 85 -16.09 -4.99 -6.01
CA ALA A 85 -17.01 -5.40 -7.08
C ALA A 85 -18.22 -4.44 -7.20
N GLU A 86 -18.82 -4.03 -6.09
CA GLU A 86 -19.91 -3.05 -6.08
C GLU A 86 -19.46 -1.72 -6.72
N GLY A 87 -18.31 -1.20 -6.30
CA GLY A 87 -17.78 0.05 -6.87
C GLY A 87 -17.36 -0.11 -8.33
N ALA A 88 -16.83 -1.26 -8.73
CA ALA A 88 -16.41 -1.55 -10.10
C ALA A 88 -17.60 -1.69 -11.07
N ALA A 89 -18.81 -1.92 -10.57
CA ALA A 89 -20.04 -1.95 -11.38
C ALA A 89 -20.53 -0.55 -11.80
N LEU A 90 -20.03 0.52 -11.17
CA LEU A 90 -20.33 1.89 -11.55
C LEU A 90 -19.72 2.25 -12.92
N PRO A 91 -20.35 3.17 -13.69
CA PRO A 91 -19.71 3.73 -14.87
C PRO A 91 -18.33 4.33 -14.52
N PRO A 92 -17.29 4.09 -15.34
CA PRO A 92 -15.92 4.57 -15.05
C PRO A 92 -15.80 6.04 -14.67
N ALA A 93 -16.56 6.92 -15.32
CA ALA A 93 -16.56 8.34 -15.02
C ALA A 93 -17.12 8.62 -13.61
N GLU A 94 -18.22 7.97 -13.22
CA GLU A 94 -18.81 8.12 -11.90
C GLU A 94 -17.89 7.59 -10.80
N LEU A 95 -17.26 6.43 -11.04
CA LEU A 95 -16.27 5.86 -10.12
C LEU A 95 -15.06 6.79 -9.94
N LEU A 96 -14.51 7.31 -11.04
CA LEU A 96 -13.36 8.21 -11.00
C LEU A 96 -13.68 9.52 -10.27
N ASP A 97 -14.84 10.12 -10.53
CA ASP A 97 -15.28 11.35 -9.87
C ASP A 97 -15.56 11.11 -8.37
N GLY A 98 -16.16 9.97 -8.03
CA GLY A 98 -16.34 9.54 -6.64
C GLY A 98 -15.03 9.36 -5.89
N TRP A 99 -14.04 8.74 -6.53
CA TRP A 99 -12.69 8.57 -5.96
C TRP A 99 -11.98 9.92 -5.79
N ARG A 100 -12.03 10.81 -6.79
CA ARG A 100 -11.49 12.18 -6.73
C ARG A 100 -12.04 12.97 -5.54
N LEU A 101 -13.35 12.99 -5.39
CA LEU A 101 -14.01 13.68 -4.28
C LEU A 101 -13.67 13.03 -2.92
N GLY A 102 -13.63 11.70 -2.88
CA GLY A 102 -13.33 10.94 -1.66
C GLY A 102 -11.93 11.23 -1.11
N ARG A 103 -10.91 11.16 -1.96
CA ARG A 103 -9.52 11.38 -1.56
C ARG A 103 -9.24 12.84 -1.17
N GLU A 104 -9.90 13.82 -1.81
CA GLU A 104 -9.83 15.23 -1.39
C GLU A 104 -10.41 15.43 0.02
N ARG A 105 -11.58 14.84 0.30
CA ARG A 105 -12.22 14.91 1.62
C ARG A 105 -11.39 14.21 2.69
N LEU A 106 -10.76 13.08 2.37
CA LEU A 106 -9.85 12.39 3.28
C LEU A 106 -8.62 13.25 3.59
N LEU A 107 -7.98 13.82 2.57
CA LEU A 107 -6.83 14.70 2.76
C LEU A 107 -7.17 15.90 3.65
N LEU A 108 -8.34 16.52 3.46
CA LEU A 108 -8.81 17.60 4.32
C LEU A 108 -8.97 17.14 5.77
N ALA A 109 -9.68 16.04 6.00
CA ALA A 109 -9.90 15.50 7.34
C ALA A 109 -8.58 15.18 8.07
N LEU A 110 -7.60 14.63 7.36
CA LEU A 110 -6.27 14.34 7.92
C LEU A 110 -5.44 15.60 8.20
N ARG A 111 -5.62 16.69 7.43
CA ARG A 111 -4.97 17.98 7.68
C ARG A 111 -5.57 18.70 8.89
N GLU A 112 -6.87 18.59 9.08
CA GLU A 112 -7.61 19.23 10.18
C GLU A 112 -7.57 18.40 11.48
N ALA A 113 -7.10 17.16 11.41
CA ALA A 113 -6.94 16.27 12.55
C ALA A 113 -6.14 16.92 13.70
N PRO A 114 -6.61 16.83 14.96
CA PRO A 114 -5.87 17.36 16.10
C PRO A 114 -4.46 16.73 16.21
N PRO A 115 -3.41 17.52 16.46
CA PRO A 115 -2.05 16.99 16.62
C PRO A 115 -1.99 15.91 17.70
N GLY A 116 -1.52 14.73 17.33
CA GLY A 116 -1.40 13.57 18.24
C GLY A 116 -2.64 12.71 18.41
N ALA A 117 -3.74 13.05 17.74
CA ALA A 117 -4.92 12.19 17.69
C ALA A 117 -4.56 10.80 17.16
N ARG A 118 -5.29 9.80 17.67
CA ARG A 118 -5.26 8.41 17.22
C ARG A 118 -6.67 8.04 16.76
N PHE A 119 -6.75 7.44 15.61
CA PHE A 119 -7.99 7.05 14.95
C PHE A 119 -8.14 5.54 14.98
N PRO A 120 -9.37 5.00 15.18
CA PRO A 120 -9.62 3.58 15.05
C PRO A 120 -9.24 3.11 13.64
N TRP A 121 -8.82 1.85 13.52
CA TRP A 121 -8.54 1.24 12.23
C TRP A 121 -8.82 -0.27 12.32
N PHE A 122 -8.83 -0.97 11.17
CA PHE A 122 -8.95 -2.43 11.14
C PHE A 122 -7.79 -3.15 11.85
N GLY A 123 -6.67 -2.45 12.02
CA GLY A 123 -5.53 -2.87 12.84
C GLY A 123 -5.32 -1.95 14.05
N PRO A 124 -4.08 -1.79 14.52
CA PRO A 124 -3.78 -0.86 15.61
C PRO A 124 -4.22 0.58 15.27
N PRO A 125 -4.70 1.36 16.25
CA PRO A 125 -5.07 2.76 16.03
C PRO A 125 -3.93 3.58 15.39
N MET A 126 -4.27 4.34 14.36
CA MET A 126 -3.30 5.08 13.56
C MET A 126 -3.29 6.57 13.90
N SER A 127 -2.12 7.22 13.82
CA SER A 127 -2.08 8.69 13.75
C SER A 127 -2.40 9.14 12.33
N ALA A 128 -2.68 10.45 12.13
CA ALA A 128 -2.87 11.02 10.79
C ALA A 128 -1.70 10.70 9.84
N ALA A 129 -0.46 10.85 10.31
CA ALA A 129 0.72 10.51 9.52
C ALA A 129 0.78 9.02 9.15
N SER A 130 0.49 8.12 10.09
CA SER A 130 0.48 6.67 9.82
C SER A 130 -0.61 6.28 8.82
N MET A 131 -1.80 6.87 8.94
CA MET A 131 -2.89 6.64 8.00
C MET A 131 -2.53 7.15 6.61
N ALA A 132 -1.98 8.37 6.50
CA ALA A 132 -1.50 8.92 5.23
C ALA A 132 -0.42 8.04 4.57
N THR A 133 0.56 7.55 5.34
CA THR A 133 1.57 6.60 4.84
C THR A 133 0.94 5.31 4.32
N ALA A 134 -0.03 4.73 5.06
CA ALA A 134 -0.70 3.51 4.65
C ALA A 134 -1.52 3.72 3.36
N ARG A 135 -2.29 4.82 3.27
CA ARG A 135 -3.03 5.18 2.06
C ARG A 135 -2.13 5.42 0.86
N LEU A 136 -0.98 6.07 1.06
CA LEU A 136 -0.02 6.29 -0.02
C LEU A 136 0.52 4.97 -0.55
N MET A 137 0.89 4.05 0.35
CA MET A 137 1.37 2.72 -0.01
C MET A 137 0.31 1.93 -0.78
N GLU A 138 -0.95 1.95 -0.32
CA GLU A 138 -2.09 1.33 -1.02
C GLU A 138 -2.27 1.93 -2.42
N THR A 139 -2.37 3.26 -2.54
CA THR A 139 -2.52 3.96 -3.83
C THR A 139 -1.38 3.61 -4.78
N TRP A 140 -0.15 3.56 -4.29
CA TRP A 140 1.00 3.22 -5.11
C TRP A 140 0.96 1.75 -5.58
N ALA A 141 0.56 0.83 -4.71
CA ALA A 141 0.55 -0.60 -4.98
C ALA A 141 -0.58 -0.97 -5.96
N HIS A 142 -1.80 -0.49 -5.72
CA HIS A 142 -2.92 -0.64 -6.67
C HIS A 142 -2.65 0.10 -7.98
N GLY A 143 -1.97 1.25 -7.92
CA GLY A 143 -1.50 1.94 -9.12
C GLY A 143 -0.46 1.15 -9.92
N GLN A 144 0.34 0.30 -9.28
CA GLN A 144 1.24 -0.63 -9.96
C GLN A 144 0.44 -1.73 -10.68
N ASP A 145 -0.56 -2.30 -10.03
CA ASP A 145 -1.44 -3.31 -10.65
C ASP A 145 -2.16 -2.75 -11.89
N VAL A 146 -2.61 -1.49 -11.82
CA VAL A 146 -3.17 -0.77 -12.98
C VAL A 146 -2.13 -0.56 -14.07
N ALA A 147 -0.92 -0.12 -13.73
CA ALA A 147 0.13 0.10 -14.73
C ALA A 147 0.51 -1.21 -15.46
N ASP A 148 0.62 -2.32 -14.72
CA ASP A 148 0.92 -3.63 -15.29
C ASP A 148 -0.20 -4.10 -16.24
N ALA A 149 -1.48 -3.93 -15.86
CA ALA A 149 -2.63 -4.22 -16.73
C ALA A 149 -2.61 -3.41 -18.03
N LEU A 150 -2.11 -2.17 -17.95
CA LEU A 150 -2.08 -1.26 -19.08
C LEU A 150 -0.80 -1.37 -19.92
N GLY A 151 0.22 -2.11 -19.46
CA GLY A 151 1.57 -2.13 -20.05
C GLY A 151 2.33 -0.82 -19.88
N ALA A 152 1.96 -0.01 -18.88
CA ALA A 152 2.56 1.28 -18.60
C ALA A 152 3.73 1.16 -17.62
N VAL A 153 4.75 2.00 -17.77
CA VAL A 153 5.86 2.11 -16.82
C VAL A 153 5.62 3.31 -15.92
N ARG A 154 5.60 3.06 -14.61
CA ARG A 154 5.54 4.13 -13.60
C ARG A 154 6.96 4.55 -13.22
N ALA A 155 7.29 5.82 -13.45
CA ALA A 155 8.58 6.36 -13.05
C ALA A 155 8.69 6.33 -11.50
N PRO A 156 9.77 5.75 -10.94
CA PRO A 156 9.96 5.75 -9.49
C PRO A 156 10.25 7.19 -9.00
N THR A 157 9.68 7.55 -7.86
CA THR A 157 9.82 8.90 -7.28
C THR A 157 10.28 8.82 -5.82
N ALA A 158 10.71 9.95 -5.24
CA ALA A 158 11.12 10.01 -3.84
C ALA A 158 10.03 9.56 -2.85
N ARG A 159 8.74 9.56 -3.26
CA ARG A 159 7.62 9.05 -2.45
C ARG A 159 7.76 7.58 -2.05
N LEU A 160 8.58 6.80 -2.78
CA LEU A 160 8.94 5.44 -2.39
C LEU A 160 9.58 5.36 -1.00
N ALA A 161 10.15 6.45 -0.48
CA ALA A 161 10.67 6.51 0.89
C ALA A 161 9.59 6.24 1.95
N GLN A 162 8.33 6.61 1.67
CA GLN A 162 7.20 6.33 2.57
C GLN A 162 6.90 4.83 2.62
N ILE A 163 6.94 4.16 1.46
CA ILE A 163 6.72 2.71 1.31
C ILE A 163 7.88 1.92 1.91
N ALA A 164 9.12 2.32 1.65
CA ALA A 164 10.31 1.72 2.24
C ALA A 164 10.27 1.79 3.77
N ARG A 165 9.90 2.96 4.32
CA ARG A 165 9.78 3.16 5.76
C ARG A 165 8.72 2.26 6.39
N ILE A 166 7.52 2.16 5.81
CA ILE A 166 6.48 1.27 6.36
C ILE A 166 6.88 -0.20 6.19
N GLY A 167 7.43 -0.60 5.04
CA GLY A 167 7.90 -1.97 4.79
C GLY A 167 8.96 -2.43 5.79
N PHE A 168 9.92 -1.56 6.16
CA PHE A 168 10.87 -1.86 7.24
C PHE A 168 10.17 -2.00 8.60
N ARG A 169 9.25 -1.08 8.93
CA ARG A 169 8.56 -1.07 10.23
C ARG A 169 7.61 -2.25 10.41
N THR A 170 7.14 -2.86 9.33
CA THR A 170 6.24 -4.01 9.37
C THR A 170 6.98 -5.35 9.31
N ARG A 171 8.31 -5.38 9.48
CA ARG A 171 9.10 -6.63 9.57
C ARG A 171 8.47 -7.65 10.52
N ASP A 172 8.30 -7.28 11.79
CA ASP A 172 7.81 -8.21 12.82
C ASP A 172 6.34 -8.57 12.58
N PHE A 173 5.56 -7.61 12.08
CA PHE A 173 4.19 -7.85 11.65
C PHE A 173 4.13 -8.92 10.56
N ALA A 174 5.02 -8.88 9.56
CA ALA A 174 5.07 -9.86 8.49
C ALA A 174 5.39 -11.28 9.02
N PHE A 175 6.35 -11.43 9.94
CA PHE A 175 6.58 -12.72 10.60
C PHE A 175 5.32 -13.23 11.30
N GLY A 176 4.65 -12.38 12.09
CA GLY A 176 3.41 -12.74 12.79
C GLY A 176 2.26 -13.13 11.85
N ALA A 177 2.06 -12.38 10.76
CA ALA A 177 1.04 -12.65 9.75
C ALA A 177 1.25 -14.01 9.04
N HIS A 178 2.50 -14.49 8.99
CA HIS A 178 2.87 -15.80 8.46
C HIS A 178 3.00 -16.90 9.54
N GLY A 179 2.58 -16.63 10.78
CA GLY A 179 2.64 -17.60 11.88
C GLY A 179 4.06 -17.94 12.35
N LEU A 180 5.01 -17.04 12.10
CA LEU A 180 6.42 -17.20 12.46
C LEU A 180 6.78 -16.27 13.63
N THR A 181 7.76 -16.69 14.43
CA THR A 181 8.33 -15.84 15.48
C THR A 181 9.29 -14.82 14.86
N PRO A 182 9.12 -13.51 15.10
CA PRO A 182 10.06 -12.51 14.64
C PRO A 182 11.45 -12.71 15.26
N PRO A 183 12.54 -12.60 14.47
CA PRO A 183 13.90 -12.59 14.96
C PRO A 183 14.13 -11.45 15.96
N ALA A 184 14.83 -11.75 17.07
CA ALA A 184 15.13 -10.77 18.10
C ALA A 184 16.14 -9.71 17.62
N ASP A 185 17.13 -10.13 16.83
CA ASP A 185 18.14 -9.22 16.31
C ASP A 185 17.55 -8.26 15.27
N PRO A 186 17.94 -6.97 15.30
CA PRO A 186 17.49 -6.01 14.30
C PRO A 186 18.16 -6.29 12.95
N PHE A 187 17.54 -5.80 11.87
CA PHE A 187 18.15 -5.79 10.54
C PHE A 187 18.58 -4.38 10.16
N ARG A 188 19.61 -4.29 9.31
CA ARG A 188 19.94 -3.07 8.58
C ARG A 188 19.35 -3.16 7.18
N VAL A 189 18.59 -2.15 6.77
CA VAL A 189 18.07 -2.05 5.40
C VAL A 189 18.74 -0.85 4.74
N GLU A 190 19.35 -1.06 3.58
CA GLU A 190 20.02 0.00 2.80
C GLU A 190 19.53 0.00 1.37
N LEU A 191 18.78 1.04 1.01
CA LEU A 191 18.14 1.14 -0.29
C LEU A 191 18.73 2.29 -1.09
N THR A 192 18.80 2.11 -2.39
CA THR A 192 19.11 3.20 -3.32
C THR A 192 17.82 3.82 -3.83
N GLY A 193 17.59 5.08 -3.48
CA GLY A 193 16.49 5.90 -3.96
C GLY A 193 16.59 6.18 -5.47
N PRO A 194 15.49 6.66 -6.09
CA PRO A 194 15.44 6.86 -7.54
C PRO A 194 16.40 7.95 -8.06
N GLY A 195 16.85 8.88 -7.22
CA GLY A 195 17.89 9.85 -7.55
C GLY A 195 19.31 9.37 -7.22
N GLY A 196 19.48 8.12 -6.78
CA GLY A 196 20.74 7.56 -6.31
C GLY A 196 21.05 7.82 -4.84
N GLU A 197 20.12 8.41 -4.10
CA GLU A 197 20.28 8.68 -2.67
C GLU A 197 20.35 7.38 -1.86
N ALA A 198 21.16 7.34 -0.81
CA ALA A 198 21.19 6.22 0.11
C ALA A 198 20.14 6.39 1.21
N TRP A 199 19.25 5.42 1.37
CA TRP A 199 18.25 5.36 2.44
C TRP A 199 18.59 4.21 3.38
N THR A 200 18.76 4.49 4.67
CA THR A 200 19.16 3.50 5.66
C THR A 200 18.15 3.41 6.80
N TYR A 201 17.84 2.18 7.21
CA TYR A 201 16.94 1.89 8.33
C TYR A 201 17.54 0.82 9.23
N GLY A 202 17.38 0.99 10.55
CA GLY A 202 17.95 0.09 11.56
C GLY A 202 19.41 0.39 11.92
N PRO A 203 19.95 -0.31 12.94
CA PRO A 203 21.29 -0.08 13.46
C PRO A 203 22.39 -0.34 12.42
N GLU A 204 23.49 0.40 12.48
CA GLU A 204 24.62 0.23 11.54
C GLU A 204 25.38 -1.07 11.76
N ASP A 205 25.41 -1.53 13.00
CA ASP A 205 26.03 -2.75 13.50
C ASP A 205 25.09 -3.96 13.52
N ALA A 206 23.91 -3.85 12.90
CA ALA A 206 22.98 -4.97 12.81
C ALA A 206 23.66 -6.17 12.11
N PRO A 207 23.51 -7.39 12.66
CA PRO A 207 24.23 -8.56 12.17
C PRO A 207 23.75 -9.06 10.80
N GLN A 208 22.56 -8.59 10.36
CA GLN A 208 21.94 -8.99 9.11
C GLN A 208 21.45 -7.78 8.33
N ARG A 209 21.52 -7.88 7.00
CA ARG A 209 21.34 -6.74 6.10
C ARG A 209 20.47 -7.08 4.90
N VAL A 210 19.67 -6.12 4.45
CA VAL A 210 19.00 -6.11 3.15
C VAL A 210 19.51 -4.92 2.35
N THR A 211 19.89 -5.15 1.09
CA THR A 211 20.34 -4.09 0.17
C THR A 211 19.64 -4.16 -1.18
N GLY A 212 19.49 -3.03 -1.87
CA GLY A 212 19.04 -3.00 -3.27
C GLY A 212 18.28 -1.73 -3.66
N PRO A 213 17.64 -1.69 -4.84
CA PRO A 213 16.85 -0.55 -5.27
C PRO A 213 15.61 -0.35 -4.39
N ALA A 214 15.26 0.91 -4.10
CA ALA A 214 14.06 1.22 -3.34
C ALA A 214 12.76 0.83 -4.07
N LEU A 215 12.76 0.87 -5.40
CA LEU A 215 11.63 0.40 -6.22
C LEU A 215 11.40 -1.10 -6.01
N ASP A 216 12.46 -1.89 -6.08
CA ASP A 216 12.40 -3.34 -5.91
C ASP A 216 11.93 -3.70 -4.51
N PHE A 217 12.43 -2.99 -3.49
CA PHE A 217 11.95 -3.18 -2.12
C PHE A 217 10.46 -2.84 -2.00
N ALA A 218 10.00 -1.73 -2.58
CA ALA A 218 8.59 -1.34 -2.57
C ALA A 218 7.71 -2.38 -3.28
N LEU A 219 8.14 -2.91 -4.43
CA LEU A 219 7.46 -3.99 -5.13
C LEU A 219 7.38 -5.26 -4.27
N LEU A 220 8.46 -5.63 -3.57
CA LEU A 220 8.47 -6.81 -2.72
C LEU A 220 7.53 -6.68 -1.52
N VAL A 221 7.67 -5.62 -0.71
CA VAL A 221 6.91 -5.47 0.53
C VAL A 221 5.42 -5.21 0.28
N THR A 222 5.05 -4.83 -0.93
CA THR A 222 3.66 -4.75 -1.36
C THR A 222 3.22 -6.00 -2.13
N GLN A 223 4.07 -7.02 -2.33
CA GLN A 223 3.75 -8.23 -3.09
C GLN A 223 3.39 -7.98 -4.57
N ARG A 224 3.94 -6.92 -5.16
CA ARG A 224 3.79 -6.55 -6.58
C ARG A 224 4.95 -7.05 -7.45
N ALA A 225 5.84 -7.88 -6.93
CA ALA A 225 6.81 -8.65 -7.69
C ALA A 225 7.23 -9.90 -6.93
N HIS A 226 7.64 -10.93 -7.65
CA HIS A 226 8.31 -12.07 -7.03
C HIS A 226 9.75 -11.69 -6.68
N ARG A 227 10.24 -12.19 -5.54
CA ARG A 227 11.60 -11.91 -5.03
C ARG A 227 12.71 -12.20 -6.06
N ALA A 228 12.56 -13.26 -6.85
CA ALA A 228 13.55 -13.66 -7.87
C ALA A 228 13.70 -12.65 -9.02
N ASP A 229 12.72 -11.77 -9.21
CA ASP A 229 12.73 -10.76 -10.27
C ASP A 229 13.33 -9.42 -9.81
N LEU A 230 13.87 -9.38 -8.58
CA LEU A 230 14.27 -8.17 -7.90
C LEU A 230 15.77 -8.19 -7.59
N ALA A 231 16.41 -7.03 -7.70
CA ALA A 231 17.81 -6.83 -7.36
C ALA A 231 18.01 -6.59 -5.85
N LEU A 232 17.25 -7.30 -5.02
CA LEU A 232 17.38 -7.28 -3.56
C LEU A 232 18.33 -8.38 -3.11
N ARG A 233 19.23 -8.04 -2.17
CA ARG A 233 20.19 -8.97 -1.59
C ARG A 233 20.02 -8.99 -0.08
N ALA A 234 20.06 -10.19 0.48
CA ALA A 234 20.10 -10.40 1.92
C ALA A 234 21.46 -10.96 2.34
N GLU A 235 21.97 -10.46 3.46
CA GLU A 235 23.10 -11.00 4.20
C GLU A 235 22.57 -11.44 5.56
N GLY A 236 22.63 -12.75 5.84
CA GLY A 236 22.06 -13.36 7.04
C GLY A 236 20.75 -14.11 6.78
N ALA A 237 20.55 -15.24 7.48
CA ALA A 237 19.46 -16.17 7.21
C ALA A 237 18.07 -15.62 7.53
N ASP A 238 17.93 -14.77 8.54
CA ASP A 238 16.64 -14.19 8.91
C ASP A 238 16.27 -13.01 8.02
N ALA A 239 17.26 -12.21 7.59
CA ALA A 239 17.04 -11.19 6.57
C ALA A 239 16.63 -11.82 5.24
N ASP A 240 17.27 -12.93 4.86
CA ASP A 240 16.90 -13.71 3.68
C ASP A 240 15.47 -14.23 3.80
N ARG A 241 15.15 -14.87 4.93
CA ARG A 241 13.81 -15.38 5.22
C ARG A 241 12.75 -14.28 5.20
N TRP A 242 13.06 -13.10 5.71
CA TRP A 242 12.13 -11.97 5.72
C TRP A 242 11.75 -11.53 4.31
N LEU A 243 12.68 -11.56 3.34
CA LEU A 243 12.37 -11.22 1.95
C LEU A 243 11.36 -12.18 1.32
N ASP A 244 11.20 -13.41 1.82
CA ASP A 244 10.17 -14.35 1.33
C ASP A 244 8.75 -14.00 1.78
N ILE A 245 8.63 -13.27 2.88
CA ILE A 245 7.35 -13.02 3.57
C ILE A 245 7.03 -11.54 3.73
N ALA A 246 7.83 -10.66 3.14
CA ALA A 246 7.74 -9.24 3.40
C ALA A 246 6.36 -8.68 3.01
N GLN A 247 5.73 -7.96 3.95
CA GLN A 247 4.40 -7.41 3.78
C GLN A 247 4.28 -6.07 4.52
N ALA A 248 3.76 -5.05 3.83
CA ALA A 248 3.56 -3.68 4.34
C ALA A 248 2.09 -3.30 4.58
N PHE A 249 1.15 -4.17 4.26
CA PHE A 249 -0.30 -3.96 4.40
C PHE A 249 -0.90 -4.87 5.47
N ALA A 250 -2.04 -4.45 6.03
CA ALA A 250 -2.81 -5.27 6.96
C ALA A 250 -3.65 -6.30 6.19
N GLY A 251 -3.80 -7.50 6.74
CA GLY A 251 -4.55 -8.59 6.10
C GLY A 251 -3.74 -9.88 6.04
N LEU A 252 -4.40 -10.94 5.58
CA LEU A 252 -3.75 -12.23 5.33
C LEU A 252 -2.71 -12.09 4.21
N PRO A 253 -1.64 -12.90 4.23
CA PRO A 253 -0.71 -12.96 3.12
C PRO A 253 -1.42 -13.26 1.80
N GLY A 254 -1.11 -12.48 0.75
CA GLY A 254 -1.55 -12.78 -0.60
C GLY A 254 -0.85 -14.02 -1.16
N LYS A 255 -1.35 -14.53 -2.29
CA LYS A 255 -0.68 -15.62 -3.04
C LYS A 255 0.69 -15.20 -3.61
N GLY A 256 1.01 -13.91 -3.59
CA GLY A 256 2.20 -13.33 -4.21
C GLY A 256 2.12 -13.35 -5.74
N ARG A 257 3.21 -12.92 -6.39
CA ARG A 257 3.39 -13.05 -7.84
C ARG A 257 4.31 -14.24 -8.14
N ALA A 258 4.10 -14.91 -9.27
CA ALA A 258 5.03 -15.91 -9.78
C ALA A 258 6.29 -15.26 -10.38
N PRO A 259 7.44 -15.96 -10.45
CA PRO A 259 8.65 -15.47 -11.11
C PRO A 259 8.43 -15.19 -12.59
N ARG A 260 9.09 -14.17 -13.15
CA ARG A 260 9.07 -13.95 -14.61
C ARG A 260 9.82 -15.09 -15.30
N GLY A 261 9.10 -15.90 -16.10
CA GLY A 261 9.67 -16.99 -16.90
C GLY A 261 9.15 -18.39 -16.59
N GLU A 262 8.28 -18.55 -15.58
CA GLU A 262 7.57 -19.80 -15.28
C GLU A 262 6.09 -19.79 -15.72
N ALA A 263 5.71 -18.87 -16.62
CA ALA A 263 4.35 -18.75 -17.18
C ALA A 263 4.25 -19.36 -18.59
#